data_AF-T1UE81-F1
#
_entry.id   AF-T1UE81-F1
#
_cell.length_a   1.000
_cell.length_b   1.000
_cell.length_c   1.000
_cell.angle_alpha   90.00
_cell.angle_beta   90.00
_cell.angle_gamma   90.00
#
_symmetry.space_group_name_H-M   'P 1'
#
loop_
_entity.id
_entity.type
_entity.pdbx_description
1 polymer ?
#
loop_
_entity_poly.entity_id
_entity_poly.type
_entity_poly.pdbx_seq_one_letter_code
_entity_poly.pdbx_strand_id
1 'polypeptide(L)'
;MGFEHGWESRFDTWYKLMCEFGFCYYAKYEKILISDSAKMLILAYYDKENDAFKESVDESVVGAIFLNALSKYEVGNPYKKNLNHNNPFKLLLSLLKRLKNANLTPLSVKEIPILLCWKDDNANGLYDYIIHLRQEIVTINKTEFSYSDEFIYEKCLKLLESVNKTRFKMSQITNEAVDEYIRKMRITGLISLRGNGRFIDINTNESNKIDYILQTHKTFKGDYLNDTQANRLAFFNYMAIVDSFLVSVTPISDNESVKSSKLNELATTYTKDFIKQELLITCNKQESKDNFLRLIDKPLRLEFLSTIFLKQHFENLSVMPNYKSDDEGLPVYTASGNKPDIVAMDTKAQSYIEVSLIRDRSQSALEMIPIARHLKELIKNSADIREKFSVFVAPNIHDDAKEYAGFAHFKDNINIRCYAINDFIKKVENSAELLQLNDDWKA
;
A
#
# COMPACT_ATOMS: atom_id res chain seq x y z
N MET A 1 6.58 36.72 -3.92
CA MET A 1 7.40 35.96 -4.89
C MET A 1 6.79 34.58 -5.02
N GLY A 2 6.23 34.25 -6.19
CA GLY A 2 5.58 32.97 -6.44
C GLY A 2 6.00 32.42 -7.80
N PHE A 3 5.63 31.17 -8.06
CA PHE A 3 5.75 30.57 -9.38
C PHE A 3 4.72 31.21 -10.32
N GLU A 4 5.17 31.62 -11.50
CA GLU A 4 4.35 32.23 -12.53
C GLU A 4 3.43 31.20 -13.16
N HIS A 5 2.35 31.69 -13.77
CA HIS A 5 1.44 30.83 -14.49
C HIS A 5 2.16 30.13 -15.65
N GLY A 6 1.84 28.85 -15.87
CA GLY A 6 2.50 28.02 -16.88
C GLY A 6 3.42 26.99 -16.24
N TRP A 7 4.58 26.76 -16.85
CA TRP A 7 5.49 25.66 -16.46
C TRP A 7 5.92 25.73 -15.00
N GLU A 8 6.21 26.93 -14.51
CA GLU A 8 6.61 27.15 -13.12
C GLU A 8 5.54 26.71 -12.11
N SER A 9 4.29 27.16 -12.29
CA SER A 9 3.18 26.72 -11.43
C SER A 9 2.90 25.22 -11.51
N ARG A 10 3.12 24.60 -12.68
CA ARG A 10 3.00 23.15 -12.85
C ARG A 10 4.10 22.43 -12.10
N PHE A 11 5.35 22.88 -12.22
CA PHE A 11 6.47 22.35 -11.45
C PHE A 11 6.16 22.39 -9.96
N ASP A 12 5.72 23.53 -9.43
CA ASP A 12 5.33 23.62 -8.01
C ASP A 12 4.23 22.61 -7.64
N THR A 13 3.20 22.48 -8.48
CA THR A 13 2.10 21.53 -8.24
C THR A 13 2.59 20.07 -8.15
N TRP A 14 3.54 19.67 -8.99
CA TRP A 14 4.06 18.29 -9.01
C TRP A 14 5.01 18.00 -7.84
N TYR A 15 5.86 18.95 -7.44
CA TYR A 15 6.94 18.70 -6.49
C TYR A 15 6.64 19.15 -5.05
N LYS A 16 5.60 19.97 -4.83
CA LYS A 16 5.29 20.53 -3.51
C LYS A 16 5.05 19.47 -2.43
N LEU A 17 4.38 18.36 -2.75
CA LEU A 17 4.17 17.28 -1.78
C LEU A 17 5.49 16.64 -1.32
N MET A 18 6.48 16.53 -2.21
CA MET A 18 7.81 16.05 -1.84
C MET A 18 8.54 17.03 -0.91
N CYS A 19 8.30 18.33 -1.06
CA CYS A 19 8.77 19.33 -0.10
C CYS A 19 8.09 19.20 1.26
N GLU A 20 6.78 18.93 1.29
CA GLU A 20 6.04 18.67 2.53
C GLU A 20 6.58 17.45 3.29
N PHE A 21 7.07 16.42 2.58
CA PHE A 21 7.72 15.25 3.18
C PHE A 21 9.24 15.41 3.42
N GLY A 22 9.81 16.57 3.11
CA GLY A 22 11.25 16.82 3.27
C GLY A 22 12.14 16.03 2.31
N PHE A 23 11.61 15.54 1.20
CA PHE A 23 12.38 14.82 0.20
C PHE A 23 13.21 15.78 -0.67
N CYS A 24 12.65 16.93 -1.02
CA CYS A 24 13.37 17.96 -1.74
C CYS A 24 13.06 19.36 -1.23
N TYR A 25 13.89 20.31 -1.63
CA TYR A 25 13.62 21.74 -1.49
C TYR A 25 14.04 22.44 -2.78
N TYR A 26 13.23 23.40 -3.19
CA TYR A 26 13.51 24.26 -4.34
C TYR A 26 13.00 25.68 -4.10
N ALA A 27 13.68 26.64 -4.71
CA ALA A 27 13.26 28.04 -4.80
C ALA A 27 13.76 28.62 -6.13
N LYS A 28 13.13 29.70 -6.62
CA LYS A 28 13.55 30.33 -7.87
C LYS A 28 15.00 30.79 -7.76
N TYR A 29 15.79 30.50 -8.79
CA TYR A 29 17.21 30.85 -8.91
C TYR A 29 18.13 30.21 -7.84
N GLU A 30 17.60 29.26 -7.07
CA GLU A 30 18.35 28.50 -6.08
C GLU A 30 18.63 27.08 -6.56
N LYS A 31 19.66 26.45 -6.00
CA LYS A 31 19.95 25.04 -6.27
C LYS A 31 18.87 24.16 -5.63
N ILE A 32 18.40 23.16 -6.38
CA ILE A 32 17.52 22.11 -5.83
C ILE A 32 18.31 21.27 -4.82
N LEU A 33 17.75 21.08 -3.64
CA LEU A 33 18.30 20.23 -2.59
C LEU A 33 17.51 18.92 -2.51
N ILE A 34 18.23 17.81 -2.35
CA ILE A 34 17.67 16.47 -2.18
C ILE A 34 18.16 15.92 -0.84
N SER A 35 17.24 15.54 0.05
CA SER A 35 17.57 15.05 1.38
C SER A 35 18.12 13.62 1.36
N ASP A 36 18.72 13.18 2.47
CA ASP A 36 19.20 11.81 2.59
C ASP A 36 18.04 10.79 2.57
N SER A 37 16.88 11.11 3.17
CA SER A 37 15.68 10.28 3.02
C SER A 37 15.24 10.14 1.55
N ALA A 38 15.33 11.20 0.75
CA ALA A 38 15.03 11.11 -0.68
C ALA A 38 16.09 10.30 -1.45
N LYS A 39 17.37 10.42 -1.09
CA LYS A 39 18.42 9.56 -1.66
C LYS A 39 18.17 8.09 -1.34
N MET A 40 17.73 7.78 -0.12
CA MET A 40 17.33 6.41 0.25
C MET A 40 16.16 5.93 -0.62
N LEU A 41 15.18 6.80 -0.90
CA LEU A 41 14.07 6.46 -1.79
C LEU A 41 14.54 6.20 -3.22
N ILE A 42 15.42 7.05 -3.76
CA ILE A 42 16.03 6.82 -5.08
C ILE A 42 16.76 5.47 -5.10
N LEU A 43 17.57 5.18 -4.07
CA LEU A 43 18.32 3.92 -3.97
C LEU A 43 17.43 2.69 -3.73
N ALA A 44 16.17 2.86 -3.31
CA ALA A 44 15.21 1.76 -3.25
C ALA A 44 14.83 1.27 -4.66
N TYR A 45 14.86 2.15 -5.66
CA TYR A 45 14.53 1.84 -7.06
C TYR A 45 15.75 1.77 -7.97
N TYR A 46 16.88 2.36 -7.59
CA TYR A 46 18.05 2.52 -8.44
C TYR A 46 19.29 1.91 -7.81
N ASP A 47 19.95 1.03 -8.56
CA ASP A 47 21.26 0.51 -8.23
C ASP A 47 22.34 1.45 -8.78
N LYS A 48 22.96 2.20 -7.87
CA LYS A 48 24.00 3.16 -8.20
C LYS A 48 25.29 2.49 -8.69
N GLU A 49 25.59 1.26 -8.27
CA GLU A 49 26.82 0.57 -8.67
C GLU A 49 26.74 0.11 -10.13
N ASN A 50 25.54 -0.33 -10.53
CA ASN A 50 25.27 -0.82 -11.88
C ASN A 50 24.67 0.23 -12.82
N ASP A 51 24.50 1.47 -12.36
CA ASP A 51 23.89 2.60 -13.10
C ASP A 51 22.50 2.25 -13.70
N ALA A 52 21.72 1.41 -13.01
CA ALA A 52 20.50 0.82 -13.54
C ALA A 52 19.34 0.81 -12.54
N PHE A 53 18.09 0.81 -13.02
CA PHE A 53 16.93 0.56 -12.17
C PHE A 53 16.91 -0.90 -11.70
N LYS A 54 16.53 -1.10 -10.44
CA LYS A 54 16.39 -2.44 -9.87
C LYS A 54 15.21 -3.15 -10.52
N GLU A 55 15.38 -4.43 -10.78
CA GLU A 55 14.32 -5.29 -11.33
C GLU A 55 13.15 -5.47 -10.35
N SER A 56 13.42 -5.33 -9.05
CA SER A 56 12.42 -5.43 -7.98
C SER A 56 12.67 -4.39 -6.89
N VAL A 57 11.59 -3.92 -6.27
CA VAL A 57 11.64 -2.91 -5.21
C VAL A 57 11.22 -3.55 -3.90
N ASP A 58 12.04 -3.41 -2.85
CA ASP A 58 11.58 -3.75 -1.49
C ASP A 58 10.73 -2.60 -0.95
N GLU A 59 9.40 -2.74 -1.09
CA GLU A 59 8.44 -1.74 -0.61
C GLU A 59 8.53 -1.49 0.90
N SER A 60 9.10 -2.41 1.70
CA SER A 60 9.31 -2.15 3.13
C SER A 60 10.37 -1.06 3.38
N VAL A 61 11.37 -0.93 2.50
CA VAL A 61 12.33 0.18 2.53
C VAL A 61 11.62 1.49 2.20
N VAL A 62 10.77 1.48 1.17
CA VAL A 62 9.94 2.64 0.80
C VAL A 62 9.05 3.04 1.97
N GLY A 63 8.36 2.08 2.58
CA GLY A 63 7.49 2.29 3.73
C GLY A 63 8.22 2.84 4.94
N ALA A 64 9.46 2.40 5.21
CA ALA A 64 10.29 2.93 6.29
C ALA A 64 10.70 4.40 6.06
N ILE A 65 10.95 4.80 4.80
CA ILE A 65 11.24 6.20 4.45
C ILE A 65 10.00 7.08 4.64
N PHE A 66 8.83 6.60 4.19
CA PHE A 66 7.57 7.32 4.42
C PHE A 66 7.20 7.34 5.91
N LEU A 67 7.52 6.31 6.68
CA LEU A 67 7.36 6.29 8.13
C LEU A 67 8.18 7.40 8.79
N ASN A 68 9.45 7.58 8.39
CA ASN A 68 10.28 8.70 8.85
C ASN A 68 9.66 10.06 8.50
N ALA A 69 9.14 10.24 7.29
CA ALA A 69 8.51 11.49 6.89
C ALA A 69 7.19 11.75 7.67
N LEU A 70 6.29 10.78 7.69
CA LEU A 70 4.95 10.91 8.27
C LEU A 70 4.96 10.98 9.81
N SER A 71 5.97 10.41 10.47
CA SER A 71 6.15 10.59 11.92
C SER A 71 6.46 12.04 12.31
N LYS A 72 6.91 12.88 11.37
CA LYS A 72 7.23 14.30 11.56
C LYS A 72 6.25 15.25 10.88
N TYR A 73 5.56 14.79 9.83
CA TYR A 73 4.68 15.61 9.02
C TYR A 73 3.57 16.27 9.85
N GLU A 74 3.35 17.57 9.60
CA GLU A 74 2.30 18.36 10.23
C GLU A 74 1.36 18.91 9.16
N VAL A 75 0.05 18.91 9.45
CA VAL A 75 -0.97 19.43 8.51
C VAL A 75 -0.78 20.93 8.25
N GLY A 76 -0.39 21.67 9.29
CA GLY A 76 0.04 23.06 9.20
C GLY A 76 1.56 23.13 9.02
N ASN A 77 2.01 23.57 7.85
CA ASN A 77 3.42 23.71 7.51
C ASN A 77 3.66 24.85 6.50
N PRO A 78 4.91 25.30 6.25
CA PRO A 78 5.21 26.43 5.36
C PRO A 78 4.77 26.28 3.90
N TYR A 79 4.42 25.07 3.46
CA TYR A 79 3.84 24.81 2.14
C TYR A 79 2.32 24.74 2.19
N LYS A 80 1.76 24.28 3.32
CA LYS A 80 0.34 24.11 3.58
C LYS A 80 -0.02 24.80 4.89
N LYS A 81 -0.25 26.11 4.80
CA LYS A 81 -0.59 27.04 5.90
C LYS A 81 -2.01 26.79 6.45
N ASN A 82 -2.29 25.56 6.88
CA ASN A 82 -3.54 25.18 7.49
C ASN A 82 -3.62 25.71 8.93
N LEU A 83 -4.79 26.18 9.35
CA LEU A 83 -5.02 26.64 10.73
C LEU A 83 -5.06 25.48 11.72
N ASN A 84 -5.56 24.32 11.28
CA ASN A 84 -5.41 23.09 12.04
C ASN A 84 -3.92 22.71 12.04
N HIS A 85 -3.35 22.60 13.25
CA HIS A 85 -1.93 22.34 13.42
C HIS A 85 -1.71 21.15 14.34
N ASN A 86 -1.56 19.99 13.72
CA ASN A 86 -1.24 18.73 14.39
C ASN A 86 -0.37 17.84 13.51
N ASN A 87 0.16 16.79 14.13
CA ASN A 87 0.73 15.65 13.45
C ASN A 87 -0.35 14.55 13.31
N PRO A 88 -0.93 14.35 12.12
CA PRO A 88 -2.11 13.52 11.96
C PRO A 88 -1.79 12.03 12.20
N PHE A 89 -0.58 11.59 11.84
CA PHE A 89 -0.17 10.21 12.04
C PHE A 89 0.05 9.88 13.52
N LYS A 90 0.74 10.75 14.26
CA LYS A 90 0.91 10.59 15.72
C LYS A 90 -0.42 10.65 16.45
N LEU A 91 -1.32 11.56 16.06
CA LEU A 91 -2.68 11.62 16.60
C LEU A 91 -3.43 10.30 16.39
N LEU A 92 -3.35 9.74 15.18
CA LEU A 92 -3.96 8.43 14.87
C LEU A 92 -3.38 7.33 15.75
N LEU A 93 -2.06 7.20 15.82
CA LEU A 93 -1.41 6.17 16.64
C LEU A 93 -1.79 6.30 18.12
N SER A 94 -1.85 7.52 18.64
CA SER A 94 -2.23 7.79 20.03
C SER A 94 -3.67 7.38 20.31
N LEU A 95 -4.59 7.74 19.40
CA LEU A 95 -6.00 7.38 19.47
C LEU A 95 -6.19 5.86 19.41
N LEU A 96 -5.57 5.18 18.44
CA LEU A 96 -5.68 3.74 18.28
C LEU A 96 -5.10 2.98 19.47
N LYS A 97 -3.91 3.39 19.97
CA LYS A 97 -3.30 2.80 21.18
C LYS A 97 -4.24 2.94 22.38
N ARG A 98 -4.88 4.09 22.56
CA ARG A 98 -5.87 4.31 23.63
C ARG A 98 -7.12 3.45 23.48
N LEU A 99 -7.71 3.38 22.28
CA LEU A 99 -8.86 2.53 22.01
C LEU A 99 -8.53 1.06 22.33
N LYS A 100 -7.36 0.59 21.89
CA LYS A 100 -6.89 -0.78 22.14
C LYS A 100 -6.66 -1.05 23.63
N ASN A 101 -5.98 -0.16 24.34
CA ASN A 101 -5.74 -0.31 25.79
C ASN A 101 -7.04 -0.30 26.60
N ALA A 102 -8.07 0.38 26.10
CA ALA A 102 -9.41 0.37 26.69
C ALA A 102 -10.26 -0.84 26.25
N ASN A 103 -9.71 -1.77 25.45
CA ASN A 103 -10.42 -2.91 24.83
C ASN A 103 -11.67 -2.49 24.04
N LEU A 104 -11.60 -1.34 23.36
CA LEU A 104 -12.68 -0.82 22.52
C LEU A 104 -12.47 -1.19 21.06
N THR A 105 -13.57 -1.22 20.30
CA THR A 105 -13.53 -1.38 18.84
C THR A 105 -12.60 -0.34 18.22
N PRO A 106 -11.74 -0.73 17.25
CA PRO A 106 -10.83 0.19 16.57
C PRO A 106 -11.56 1.34 15.85
N LEU A 107 -10.80 2.27 15.27
CA LEU A 107 -11.38 3.45 14.63
C LEU A 107 -12.14 3.06 13.36
N SER A 108 -13.41 3.43 13.25
CA SER A 108 -14.15 3.22 12.00
C SER A 108 -13.63 4.15 10.92
N VAL A 109 -13.59 3.69 9.66
CA VAL A 109 -13.23 4.56 8.53
C VAL A 109 -14.14 5.79 8.42
N LYS A 110 -15.39 5.66 8.86
CA LYS A 110 -16.36 6.78 8.91
C LYS A 110 -16.07 7.80 10.02
N GLU A 111 -15.20 7.48 10.98
CA GLU A 111 -14.77 8.37 12.06
C GLU A 111 -13.49 9.15 11.67
N ILE A 112 -12.75 8.72 10.65
CA ILE A 112 -11.54 9.39 10.16
C ILE A 112 -11.76 10.87 9.79
N PRO A 113 -12.89 11.29 9.18
CA PRO A 113 -13.13 12.71 8.92
C PRO A 113 -13.02 13.61 10.16
N ILE A 114 -13.36 13.08 11.35
CA ILE A 114 -13.22 13.79 12.62
C ILE A 114 -11.75 14.02 12.95
N LEU A 115 -10.92 12.99 12.79
CA LEU A 115 -9.46 13.08 12.97
C LEU A 115 -8.86 14.10 11.99
N LEU A 116 -9.28 14.09 10.73
CA LEU A 116 -8.77 15.01 9.71
C LEU A 116 -9.18 16.48 9.94
N CYS A 117 -10.33 16.70 10.59
CA CYS A 117 -10.80 18.03 10.97
C CYS A 117 -10.35 18.44 12.39
N TRP A 118 -9.61 17.59 13.10
CA TRP A 118 -9.16 17.88 14.44
C TRP A 118 -8.13 19.01 14.45
N LYS A 119 -8.20 19.88 15.46
CA LYS A 119 -7.53 21.19 15.42
C LYS A 119 -6.06 21.16 15.82
N ASP A 120 -5.68 20.34 16.80
CA ASP A 120 -4.39 20.37 17.49
C ASP A 120 -3.92 18.96 17.92
N ASP A 121 -2.77 18.84 18.56
CA ASP A 121 -2.22 17.55 19.02
C ASP A 121 -2.92 16.98 20.27
N ASN A 122 -4.10 17.48 20.67
CA ASN A 122 -4.83 16.98 21.84
C ASN A 122 -5.48 15.61 21.57
N ALA A 123 -4.67 14.54 21.62
CA ALA A 123 -5.13 13.17 21.44
C ALA A 123 -6.17 12.72 22.48
N ASN A 124 -6.11 13.25 23.71
CA ASN A 124 -7.08 12.93 24.75
C ASN A 124 -8.46 13.51 24.41
N GLY A 125 -8.50 14.78 24.01
CA GLY A 125 -9.73 15.41 23.55
C GLY A 125 -10.31 14.72 22.32
N LEU A 126 -9.46 14.28 21.38
CA LEU A 126 -9.91 13.52 20.22
C LEU A 126 -10.53 12.18 20.65
N TYR A 127 -9.88 11.45 21.56
CA TYR A 127 -10.40 10.22 22.12
C TYR A 127 -11.78 10.44 22.76
N ASP A 128 -11.90 11.43 23.66
CA ASP A 128 -13.16 11.73 24.35
C ASP A 128 -14.28 12.09 23.35
N TYR A 129 -13.94 12.86 22.31
CA TYR A 129 -14.86 13.19 21.23
C TYR A 129 -15.35 11.94 20.48
N ILE A 130 -14.45 11.02 20.13
CA ILE A 130 -14.79 9.78 19.43
C ILE A 130 -15.70 8.89 20.30
N ILE A 131 -15.43 8.79 21.60
CA ILE A 131 -16.30 8.05 22.52
C ILE A 131 -17.70 8.68 22.58
N HIS A 132 -17.79 10.00 22.70
CA HIS A 132 -19.07 10.71 22.68
C HIS A 132 -19.81 10.51 21.36
N LEU A 133 -19.12 10.59 20.22
CA LEU A 133 -19.69 10.38 18.89
C LEU A 133 -20.32 8.98 18.76
N ARG A 134 -19.64 7.95 19.27
CA ARG A 134 -20.13 6.57 19.30
C ARG A 134 -21.38 6.43 20.17
N GLN A 135 -21.42 7.06 21.34
CA GLN A 135 -22.59 7.06 22.23
C GLN A 135 -23.79 7.80 21.60
N GLU A 136 -23.53 8.91 20.93
CA GLU A 136 -24.53 9.71 20.24
C GLU A 136 -25.18 8.91 19.10
N ILE A 137 -24.39 8.27 18.23
CA ILE A 137 -24.96 7.50 17.12
C ILE A 137 -25.76 6.30 17.59
N VAL A 138 -25.34 5.63 18.68
CA VAL A 138 -26.11 4.53 19.28
C VAL A 138 -27.42 5.04 19.85
N THR A 139 -27.44 6.23 20.45
CA THR A 139 -28.66 6.81 21.00
C THR A 139 -29.68 7.10 19.90
N ILE A 140 -29.23 7.63 18.76
CA ILE A 140 -30.05 8.00 17.60
C ILE A 140 -30.50 6.75 16.82
N ASN A 141 -29.58 5.88 16.43
CA ASN A 141 -29.82 4.79 15.47
C ASN A 141 -29.92 3.40 16.10
N LYS A 142 -29.71 3.27 17.42
CA LYS A 142 -29.65 1.98 18.16
C LYS A 142 -28.59 1.00 17.65
N THR A 143 -27.70 1.45 16.77
CA THR A 143 -26.69 0.64 16.10
C THR A 143 -25.35 1.36 16.11
N GLU A 144 -24.31 0.71 16.60
CA GLU A 144 -22.95 1.27 16.61
C GLU A 144 -22.44 1.54 15.19
N PHE A 145 -21.65 2.61 15.03
CA PHE A 145 -20.98 2.97 13.77
C PHE A 145 -21.90 3.22 12.56
N SER A 146 -23.20 3.34 12.78
CA SER A 146 -24.22 3.54 11.73
C SER A 146 -24.29 5.00 11.27
N TYR A 147 -23.13 5.62 11.03
CA TYR A 147 -23.04 7.01 10.63
C TYR A 147 -23.51 7.22 9.18
N SER A 148 -24.33 8.25 8.93
CA SER A 148 -24.50 8.82 7.59
C SER A 148 -23.38 9.82 7.28
N ASP A 149 -23.15 10.07 6.00
CA ASP A 149 -22.17 11.07 5.55
C ASP A 149 -22.57 12.46 6.04
N GLU A 150 -23.86 12.80 6.01
CA GLU A 150 -24.38 14.08 6.50
C GLU A 150 -24.10 14.28 7.99
N PHE A 151 -24.31 13.24 8.80
CA PHE A 151 -24.08 13.30 10.24
C PHE A 151 -22.61 13.61 10.56
N ILE A 152 -21.68 12.88 9.94
CA ILE A 152 -20.24 13.11 10.14
C ILE A 152 -19.83 14.47 9.57
N TYR A 153 -20.33 14.82 8.39
CA TYR A 153 -20.00 16.07 7.74
C TYR A 153 -20.41 17.30 8.57
N GLU A 154 -21.57 17.27 9.21
CA GLU A 154 -21.99 18.33 10.13
C GLU A 154 -21.05 18.47 11.34
N LYS A 155 -20.57 17.35 11.88
CA LYS A 155 -19.58 17.34 12.97
C LYS A 155 -18.25 17.94 12.50
N CYS A 156 -17.80 17.58 11.30
CA CYS A 156 -16.61 18.14 10.67
C CYS A 156 -16.73 19.66 10.46
N LEU A 157 -17.85 20.16 9.94
CA LEU A 157 -18.07 21.60 9.75
C LEU A 157 -18.02 22.38 11.08
N LYS A 158 -18.54 21.80 12.16
CA LYS A 158 -18.43 22.38 13.51
C LYS A 158 -16.99 22.43 14.00
N LEU A 159 -16.22 21.36 13.81
CA LEU A 159 -14.79 21.30 14.17
C LEU A 159 -13.95 22.30 13.37
N LEU A 160 -14.31 22.51 12.10
CA LEU A 160 -13.67 23.49 11.21
C LEU A 160 -14.17 24.92 11.41
N GLU A 161 -15.13 25.14 12.32
CA GLU A 161 -15.78 26.42 12.58
C GLU A 161 -16.27 27.11 11.28
N SER A 162 -16.84 26.32 10.37
CA SER A 162 -17.21 26.79 9.03
C SER A 162 -18.57 26.31 8.57
N VAL A 163 -19.25 27.16 7.81
CA VAL A 163 -20.48 26.82 7.07
C VAL A 163 -20.24 26.75 5.55
N ASN A 164 -18.99 26.91 5.10
CA ASN A 164 -18.66 27.01 3.68
C ASN A 164 -18.60 25.62 3.01
N LYS A 165 -19.77 25.11 2.61
CA LYS A 165 -19.91 23.82 1.93
C LYS A 165 -19.31 23.78 0.51
N THR A 166 -19.07 24.94 -0.09
CA THR A 166 -18.42 25.04 -1.41
C THR A 166 -16.92 24.76 -1.31
N ARG A 167 -16.27 25.30 -0.27
CA ARG A 167 -14.86 25.06 0.03
C ARG A 167 -14.65 23.66 0.61
N PHE A 168 -15.49 23.27 1.56
CA PHE A 168 -15.41 22.01 2.27
C PHE A 168 -16.48 21.07 1.74
N LYS A 169 -16.28 20.50 0.55
CA LYS A 169 -17.29 19.61 -0.06
C LYS A 169 -17.42 18.33 0.76
N MET A 170 -18.66 17.83 0.90
CA MET A 170 -18.92 16.61 1.68
C MET A 170 -18.14 15.41 1.15
N SER A 171 -18.18 15.13 -0.17
CA SER A 171 -17.44 14.03 -0.78
C SER A 171 -15.94 14.09 -0.53
N GLN A 172 -15.37 15.30 -0.49
CA GLN A 172 -13.95 15.50 -0.23
C GLN A 172 -13.60 15.13 1.21
N ILE A 173 -14.45 15.48 2.17
CA ILE A 173 -14.22 15.23 3.60
C ILE A 173 -14.54 13.78 3.98
N THR A 174 -15.67 13.24 3.55
CA THR A 174 -16.16 11.92 3.99
C THR A 174 -15.60 10.76 3.17
N ASN A 175 -15.10 11.01 1.95
CA ASN A 175 -14.63 9.96 1.04
C ASN A 175 -13.19 10.20 0.55
N GLU A 176 -12.95 11.22 -0.27
CA GLU A 176 -11.65 11.39 -0.97
C GLU A 176 -10.48 11.53 0.01
N ALA A 177 -10.61 12.40 1.02
CA ALA A 177 -9.57 12.62 2.02
C ALA A 177 -9.39 11.41 2.95
N VAL A 178 -10.45 10.64 3.21
CA VAL A 178 -10.38 9.41 4.02
C VAL A 178 -9.57 8.35 3.29
N ASP A 179 -9.88 8.10 2.02
CA ASP A 179 -9.19 7.11 1.21
C ASP A 179 -7.71 7.48 0.99
N GLU A 180 -7.43 8.75 0.70
CA GLU A 180 -6.05 9.27 0.59
C GLU A 180 -5.29 9.10 1.91
N TYR A 181 -5.93 9.44 3.03
CA TYR A 181 -5.32 9.34 4.35
C TYR A 181 -4.99 7.90 4.71
N ILE A 182 -5.94 6.97 4.59
CA ILE A 182 -5.71 5.56 4.91
C ILE A 182 -4.53 5.00 4.07
N ARG A 183 -4.49 5.27 2.76
CA ARG A 183 -3.39 4.80 1.90
C ARG A 183 -2.03 5.33 2.38
N LYS A 184 -1.93 6.62 2.70
CA LYS A 184 -0.71 7.21 3.26
C LYS A 184 -0.33 6.61 4.61
N MET A 185 -1.29 6.27 5.47
CA MET A 185 -0.94 5.68 6.76
C MET A 185 -0.54 4.21 6.61
N ARG A 186 -1.17 3.46 5.69
CA ARG A 186 -0.85 2.05 5.40
C ARG A 186 0.54 1.87 4.80
N ILE A 187 1.02 2.81 3.97
CA ILE A 187 2.38 2.75 3.40
C ILE A 187 3.47 2.65 4.48
N THR A 188 3.17 3.06 5.73
CA THR A 188 4.13 2.99 6.84
C THR A 188 4.31 1.58 7.39
N GLY A 189 3.40 0.66 7.08
CA GLY A 189 3.33 -0.69 7.66
C GLY A 189 2.81 -0.74 9.11
N LEU A 190 2.54 0.41 9.74
CA LEU A 190 2.08 0.48 11.13
C LEU A 190 0.56 0.40 11.30
N ILE A 191 -0.21 0.50 10.21
CA ILE A 191 -1.67 0.50 10.22
C ILE A 191 -2.20 -0.75 9.52
N SER A 192 -3.05 -1.47 10.23
CA SER A 192 -3.76 -2.65 9.74
C SER A 192 -5.23 -2.35 9.46
N LEU A 193 -5.82 -3.09 8.52
CA LEU A 193 -7.25 -3.02 8.21
C LEU A 193 -7.99 -4.08 9.04
N ARG A 194 -9.19 -3.74 9.54
CA ARG A 194 -10.02 -4.61 10.38
C ARG A 194 -11.46 -4.65 9.86
N GLY A 195 -12.16 -5.75 10.13
CA GLY A 195 -13.60 -5.89 9.81
C GLY A 195 -13.89 -5.69 8.32
N ASN A 196 -13.09 -6.31 7.45
CA ASN A 196 -13.13 -6.14 5.99
C ASN A 196 -13.05 -4.66 5.54
N GLY A 197 -12.04 -3.95 6.05
CA GLY A 197 -11.76 -2.55 5.69
C GLY A 197 -12.71 -1.51 6.32
N ARG A 198 -13.61 -1.91 7.22
CA ARG A 198 -14.53 -1.00 7.92
C ARG A 198 -13.86 -0.24 9.06
N PHE A 199 -12.75 -0.76 9.57
CA PHE A 199 -12.00 -0.19 10.69
C PHE A 199 -10.50 -0.22 10.40
N ILE A 200 -9.77 0.68 11.06
CA ILE A 200 -8.31 0.70 11.08
C ILE A 200 -7.80 0.53 12.51
N ASP A 201 -6.72 -0.23 12.68
CA ASP A 201 -6.04 -0.44 13.97
C ASP A 201 -4.52 -0.39 13.78
N ILE A 202 -3.79 -0.41 14.89
CA ILE A 202 -2.34 -0.57 14.86
C ILE A 202 -1.95 -2.00 14.47
N ASN A 203 -0.89 -2.11 13.66
CA ASN A 203 -0.20 -3.37 13.41
C ASN A 203 0.64 -3.75 14.62
N THR A 204 0.21 -4.77 15.35
CA THR A 204 0.85 -5.18 16.60
C THR A 204 2.24 -5.78 16.41
N ASN A 205 2.55 -6.29 15.20
CA ASN A 205 3.91 -6.73 14.83
C ASN A 205 4.93 -5.57 14.91
N GLU A 206 4.48 -4.32 14.83
CA GLU A 206 5.33 -3.12 14.82
C GLU A 206 5.17 -2.26 16.10
N SER A 207 4.70 -2.86 17.20
CA SER A 207 4.43 -2.14 18.46
C SER A 207 5.60 -1.30 18.96
N ASN A 208 6.85 -1.78 18.78
CA ASN A 208 8.05 -1.06 19.20
C ASN A 208 8.22 0.28 18.46
N LYS A 209 7.97 0.31 17.14
CA LYS A 209 8.03 1.55 16.35
C LYS A 209 6.92 2.52 16.73
N ILE A 210 5.72 1.99 16.98
CA ILE A 210 4.58 2.78 17.44
C ILE A 210 4.89 3.46 18.77
N ASP A 211 5.37 2.70 19.76
CA ASP A 211 5.70 3.24 21.09
C ASP A 211 6.82 4.26 21.05
N TYR A 212 7.84 4.01 20.22
CA TYR A 212 8.89 4.99 19.97
C TYR A 212 8.34 6.30 19.41
N ILE A 213 7.52 6.26 18.35
CA ILE A 213 6.95 7.46 17.71
C ILE A 213 6.13 8.27 18.71
N LEU A 214 5.33 7.61 19.55
CA LEU A 214 4.50 8.26 20.57
C LEU A 214 5.32 8.95 21.68
N GLN A 215 6.58 8.55 21.88
CA GLN A 215 7.50 9.20 22.81
C GLN A 215 8.29 10.36 22.19
N THR A 216 8.31 10.48 20.85
CA THR A 216 9.05 11.56 20.18
C THR A 216 8.32 12.91 20.24
N HIS A 217 9.05 13.97 20.51
CA HIS A 217 8.53 15.34 20.57
C HIS A 217 8.77 16.11 19.27
N LYS A 218 7.94 17.13 19.03
CA LYS A 218 8.11 18.07 17.92
C LYS A 218 9.40 18.88 18.09
N THR A 219 10.20 18.98 17.04
CA THR A 219 11.46 19.75 17.06
C THR A 219 11.50 20.90 16.05
N PHE A 220 10.53 21.03 15.14
CA PHE A 220 10.44 22.21 14.27
C PHE A 220 10.07 23.45 15.09
N LYS A 221 10.94 24.46 15.05
CA LYS A 221 10.79 25.73 15.79
C LYS A 221 10.36 26.91 14.91
N GLY A 222 10.23 26.72 13.60
CA GLY A 222 9.82 27.78 12.68
C GLY A 222 8.31 28.05 12.75
N ASP A 223 7.92 29.22 12.25
CA ASP A 223 6.51 29.59 12.13
C ASP A 223 5.90 28.89 10.92
N TYR A 224 5.00 27.94 11.14
CA TYR A 224 4.37 27.17 10.07
C TYR A 224 3.47 28.01 9.14
N LEU A 225 3.06 29.22 9.56
CA LEU A 225 2.30 30.15 8.73
C LEU A 225 3.19 31.05 7.86
N ASN A 226 4.49 31.06 8.12
CA ASN A 226 5.47 31.83 7.37
C ASN A 226 6.02 30.99 6.21
N ASP A 227 5.79 31.43 4.98
CA ASP A 227 6.24 30.73 3.76
C ASP A 227 7.46 31.37 3.09
N THR A 228 8.22 32.19 3.81
CA THR A 228 9.50 32.72 3.35
C THR A 228 10.48 31.60 3.00
N GLN A 229 11.39 31.91 2.07
CA GLN A 229 12.44 30.98 1.64
C GLN A 229 13.25 30.44 2.83
N ALA A 230 13.64 31.31 3.77
CA ALA A 230 14.39 30.93 4.96
C ALA A 230 13.62 29.93 5.84
N ASN A 231 12.32 30.16 6.05
CA ASN A 231 11.50 29.27 6.88
C ASN A 231 11.19 27.94 6.18
N ARG A 232 10.96 27.95 4.86
CA ARG A 232 10.83 26.71 4.05
C ARG A 232 12.12 25.87 4.06
N LEU A 233 13.29 26.52 4.02
CA LEU A 233 14.57 25.83 4.14
C LEU A 233 14.77 25.26 5.56
N ALA A 234 14.41 26.00 6.61
CA ALA A 234 14.45 25.50 7.98
C ALA A 234 13.52 24.28 8.18
N PHE A 235 12.32 24.32 7.59
CA PHE A 235 11.39 23.20 7.60
C PHE A 235 11.93 22.00 6.82
N PHE A 236 12.53 22.22 5.65
CA PHE A 236 13.23 21.16 4.90
C PHE A 236 14.31 20.50 5.74
N ASN A 237 15.18 21.28 6.39
CA ASN A 237 16.25 20.73 7.24
C ASN A 237 15.70 19.89 8.40
N TYR A 238 14.57 20.27 9.00
CA TYR A 238 13.88 19.46 10.01
C TYR A 238 13.31 18.16 9.42
N MET A 239 12.56 18.26 8.32
CA MET A 239 11.93 17.08 7.68
C MET A 239 12.96 16.15 7.05
N ALA A 240 14.14 16.64 6.68
CA ALA A 240 15.25 15.87 6.12
C ALA A 240 16.00 15.01 7.14
N ILE A 241 15.80 15.21 8.46
CA ILE A 241 16.47 14.42 9.50
C ILE A 241 16.09 12.94 9.35
N VAL A 242 17.08 12.05 9.23
CA VAL A 242 16.84 10.61 9.18
C VAL A 242 16.81 10.06 10.60
N ASP A 243 15.70 9.45 10.98
CA ASP A 243 15.60 8.66 12.20
C ASP A 243 16.02 7.21 11.92
N SER A 244 17.23 6.85 12.36
CA SER A 244 17.83 5.53 12.10
C SER A 244 17.00 4.37 12.64
N PHE A 245 16.23 4.59 13.71
CA PHE A 245 15.38 3.55 14.26
C PHE A 245 14.16 3.31 13.36
N LEU A 246 13.53 4.37 12.87
CA LEU A 246 12.36 4.26 11.98
C LEU A 246 12.72 3.73 10.59
N VAL A 247 13.88 4.12 10.05
CA VAL A 247 14.31 3.63 8.72
C VAL A 247 14.94 2.24 8.76
N SER A 248 15.16 1.67 9.95
CA SER A 248 15.65 0.30 10.07
C SER A 248 14.55 -0.69 9.68
N VAL A 249 14.84 -1.50 8.65
CA VAL A 249 13.99 -2.61 8.23
C VAL A 249 14.47 -3.84 9.00
N THR A 250 13.78 -4.16 10.09
CA THR A 250 13.95 -5.45 10.76
C THR A 250 13.26 -6.51 9.91
N PRO A 251 13.85 -7.70 9.69
CA PRO A 251 13.12 -8.80 9.10
C PRO A 251 11.96 -9.15 10.02
N ILE A 252 10.74 -8.77 9.63
CA ILE A 252 9.54 -9.21 10.33
C ILE A 252 9.46 -10.72 10.09
N SER A 253 9.36 -11.48 11.17
CA SER A 253 8.93 -12.86 11.11
C SER A 253 7.45 -12.84 10.75
N ASP A 254 7.13 -12.78 9.45
CA ASP A 254 5.77 -12.99 8.98
C ASP A 254 5.24 -14.28 9.60
N ASN A 255 4.13 -14.19 10.34
CA ASN A 255 3.51 -15.37 10.88
C ASN A 255 2.73 -16.07 9.76
N GLU A 256 3.42 -16.95 9.03
CA GLU A 256 2.87 -17.72 7.92
C GLU A 256 1.57 -18.48 8.28
N SER A 257 1.42 -18.88 9.55
CA SER A 257 0.18 -19.52 10.00
C SER A 257 -1.02 -18.57 10.04
N VAL A 258 -0.82 -17.31 10.42
CA VAL A 258 -1.87 -16.27 10.42
C VAL A 258 -2.23 -15.89 8.99
N LYS A 259 -1.22 -15.68 8.13
CA LYS A 259 -1.39 -15.41 6.69
C LYS A 259 -2.21 -16.52 6.02
N SER A 260 -1.82 -17.78 6.22
CA SER A 260 -2.53 -18.94 5.68
C SER A 260 -3.97 -19.05 6.20
N SER A 261 -4.17 -18.84 7.51
CA SER A 261 -5.52 -18.87 8.12
C SER A 261 -6.43 -17.79 7.53
N LYS A 262 -5.93 -16.56 7.38
CA LYS A 262 -6.68 -15.45 6.77
C LYS A 262 -7.00 -15.71 5.31
N LEU A 263 -6.06 -16.28 4.54
CA LEU A 263 -6.32 -16.66 3.15
C LEU A 263 -7.45 -17.70 3.04
N ASN A 264 -7.48 -18.70 3.92
CA ASN A 264 -8.57 -19.68 3.95
C ASN A 264 -9.92 -19.05 4.32
N GLU A 265 -9.93 -18.13 5.29
CA GLU A 265 -11.12 -17.35 5.67
C GLU A 265 -11.66 -16.55 4.46
N LEU A 266 -10.78 -15.86 3.74
CA LEU A 266 -11.19 -15.03 2.61
C LEU A 266 -11.60 -15.84 1.38
N ALA A 267 -10.91 -16.95 1.11
CA ALA A 267 -11.27 -17.87 0.03
C ALA A 267 -12.66 -18.50 0.23
N THR A 268 -13.10 -18.67 1.48
CA THR A 268 -14.44 -19.16 1.81
C THR A 268 -15.50 -18.06 1.91
N THR A 269 -15.11 -16.87 2.36
CA THR A 269 -16.02 -15.71 2.52
C THR A 269 -16.40 -15.09 1.17
N TYR A 270 -15.43 -14.90 0.28
CA TYR A 270 -15.69 -14.34 -1.04
C TYR A 270 -16.21 -15.41 -2.01
N THR A 271 -17.15 -15.04 -2.86
CA THR A 271 -17.57 -15.93 -3.95
C THR A 271 -16.52 -15.97 -5.06
N LYS A 272 -16.45 -17.09 -5.78
CA LYS A 272 -15.55 -17.24 -6.94
C LYS A 272 -15.80 -16.15 -7.99
N ASP A 273 -17.08 -15.87 -8.29
CA ASP A 273 -17.47 -14.82 -9.23
C ASP A 273 -17.03 -13.42 -8.77
N PHE A 274 -17.11 -13.13 -7.48
CA PHE A 274 -16.64 -11.85 -6.95
C PHE A 274 -15.13 -11.68 -7.17
N ILE A 275 -14.33 -12.70 -6.81
CA ILE A 275 -12.87 -12.67 -7.01
C ILE A 275 -12.51 -12.56 -8.49
N LYS A 276 -13.20 -13.29 -9.36
CA LYS A 276 -13.07 -13.19 -10.81
C LYS A 276 -13.31 -11.76 -11.32
N GLN A 277 -14.40 -11.12 -10.88
CA GLN A 277 -14.68 -9.74 -11.28
C GLN A 277 -13.63 -8.77 -10.75
N GLU A 278 -13.18 -8.91 -9.50
CA GLU A 278 -12.15 -8.05 -8.93
C GLU A 278 -10.77 -8.22 -9.60
N LEU A 279 -10.42 -9.43 -10.05
CA LEU A 279 -9.24 -9.66 -10.91
C LEU A 279 -9.34 -8.87 -12.22
N LEU A 280 -10.50 -8.93 -12.88
CA LEU A 280 -10.74 -8.19 -14.11
C LEU A 280 -10.74 -6.67 -13.88
N ILE A 281 -11.32 -6.19 -12.78
CA ILE A 281 -11.30 -4.77 -12.40
C ILE A 281 -9.86 -4.30 -12.18
N THR A 282 -9.08 -5.08 -11.43
CA THR A 282 -7.67 -4.78 -11.09
C THR A 282 -6.81 -4.70 -12.34
N CYS A 283 -6.99 -5.64 -13.28
CA CYS A 283 -6.30 -5.66 -14.57
C CYS A 283 -6.86 -4.64 -15.59
N ASN A 284 -7.79 -3.76 -15.24
CA ASN A 284 -8.35 -2.75 -16.13
C ASN A 284 -8.25 -1.34 -15.55
N LYS A 285 -8.68 -0.33 -16.32
CA LYS A 285 -8.72 1.08 -15.89
C LYS A 285 -9.84 1.36 -14.88
N GLN A 286 -10.48 0.33 -14.34
CA GLN A 286 -11.56 0.46 -13.37
C GLN A 286 -10.98 0.59 -11.95
N GLU A 287 -11.85 0.99 -11.02
CA GLU A 287 -11.56 1.06 -9.59
C GLU A 287 -12.46 0.08 -8.85
N SER A 288 -11.90 -0.59 -7.84
CA SER A 288 -12.69 -1.47 -6.98
C SER A 288 -13.62 -0.63 -6.12
N LYS A 289 -14.87 -1.09 -6.01
CA LYS A 289 -15.88 -0.49 -5.14
C LYS A 289 -15.96 -1.20 -3.79
N ASP A 290 -15.23 -2.31 -3.63
CA ASP A 290 -15.16 -3.02 -2.36
C ASP A 290 -14.38 -2.18 -1.33
N ASN A 291 -14.92 -2.08 -0.12
CA ASN A 291 -14.39 -1.20 0.93
C ASN A 291 -12.98 -1.60 1.39
N PHE A 292 -12.64 -2.89 1.29
CA PHE A 292 -11.35 -3.42 1.69
C PHE A 292 -10.37 -3.40 0.52
N LEU A 293 -10.74 -4.02 -0.61
CA LEU A 293 -9.83 -4.18 -1.76
C LEU A 293 -9.39 -2.83 -2.29
N ARG A 294 -10.27 -1.81 -2.34
CA ARG A 294 -9.91 -0.45 -2.82
C ARG A 294 -8.77 0.21 -2.06
N LEU A 295 -8.48 -0.25 -0.84
CA LEU A 295 -7.41 0.26 0.04
C LEU A 295 -6.06 -0.46 -0.15
N ILE A 296 -6.04 -1.55 -0.93
CA ILE A 296 -4.83 -2.28 -1.34
C ILE A 296 -4.36 -1.71 -2.67
N ASP A 297 -3.07 -1.42 -2.83
CA ASP A 297 -2.53 -0.93 -4.10
C ASP A 297 -2.73 -1.94 -5.24
N LYS A 298 -2.86 -1.48 -6.48
CA LYS A 298 -3.29 -2.35 -7.60
C LYS A 298 -2.37 -3.56 -7.88
N PRO A 299 -1.03 -3.43 -7.92
CA PRO A 299 -0.12 -4.57 -8.09
C PRO A 299 -0.27 -5.60 -6.96
N LEU A 300 -0.19 -5.13 -5.71
CA LEU A 300 -0.38 -5.98 -4.53
C LEU A 300 -1.77 -6.65 -4.49
N ARG A 301 -2.80 -5.93 -4.95
CA ARG A 301 -4.16 -6.48 -5.07
C ARG A 301 -4.24 -7.58 -6.13
N LEU A 302 -3.49 -7.47 -7.24
CA LEU A 302 -3.45 -8.52 -8.26
C LEU A 302 -2.81 -9.79 -7.72
N GLU A 303 -1.68 -9.68 -7.01
CA GLU A 303 -1.02 -10.79 -6.31
C GLU A 303 -2.00 -11.45 -5.32
N PHE A 304 -2.62 -10.63 -4.47
CA PHE A 304 -3.54 -11.10 -3.44
C PHE A 304 -4.79 -11.79 -4.00
N LEU A 305 -5.44 -11.20 -5.01
CA LEU A 305 -6.62 -11.79 -5.64
C LEU A 305 -6.27 -13.07 -6.41
N SER A 306 -5.10 -13.12 -7.07
CA SER A 306 -4.66 -14.32 -7.78
C SER A 306 -4.41 -15.47 -6.80
N THR A 307 -3.86 -15.16 -5.63
CA THR A 307 -3.69 -16.11 -4.51
C THR A 307 -5.03 -16.71 -4.08
N ILE A 308 -6.02 -15.85 -3.79
CA ILE A 308 -7.36 -16.29 -3.38
C ILE A 308 -8.01 -17.14 -4.48
N PHE A 309 -7.92 -16.68 -5.73
CA PHE A 309 -8.52 -17.37 -6.87
C PHE A 309 -7.96 -18.78 -7.07
N LEU A 310 -6.63 -18.94 -7.03
CA LEU A 310 -6.00 -20.28 -7.07
C LEU A 310 -6.48 -21.15 -5.89
N LYS A 311 -6.53 -20.59 -4.69
CA LYS A 311 -6.97 -21.31 -3.49
C LYS A 311 -8.44 -21.77 -3.57
N GLN A 312 -9.30 -21.00 -4.23
CA GLN A 312 -10.71 -21.34 -4.42
C GLN A 312 -10.95 -22.44 -5.46
N HIS A 313 -10.04 -22.60 -6.43
CA HIS A 313 -10.25 -23.47 -7.58
C HIS A 313 -9.53 -24.81 -7.50
N PHE A 314 -8.47 -24.92 -6.71
CA PHE A 314 -7.75 -26.18 -6.52
C PHE A 314 -7.88 -26.71 -5.09
N GLU A 315 -8.43 -27.91 -4.93
CA GLU A 315 -8.69 -28.52 -3.61
C GLU A 315 -7.40 -28.84 -2.84
N ASN A 316 -6.41 -29.39 -3.53
CA ASN A 316 -5.17 -29.92 -2.92
C ASN A 316 -3.93 -29.06 -3.22
N LEU A 317 -4.13 -27.78 -3.54
CA LEU A 317 -3.05 -26.86 -3.84
C LEU A 317 -2.59 -26.11 -2.60
N SER A 318 -1.29 -26.21 -2.30
CA SER A 318 -0.61 -25.29 -1.41
C SER A 318 -0.34 -24.00 -2.18
N VAL A 319 -0.96 -22.89 -1.76
CA VAL A 319 -0.78 -21.56 -2.36
C VAL A 319 -0.10 -20.68 -1.31
N MET A 320 1.14 -20.29 -1.57
CA MET A 320 2.02 -19.58 -0.65
C MET A 320 2.43 -18.24 -1.28
N PRO A 321 1.71 -17.15 -0.99
CA PRO A 321 2.08 -15.84 -1.50
C PRO A 321 3.29 -15.27 -0.74
N ASN A 322 4.08 -14.44 -1.42
CA ASN A 322 5.28 -13.82 -0.85
C ASN A 322 5.09 -12.35 -0.45
N TYR A 323 3.91 -11.75 -0.66
CA TYR A 323 3.58 -10.46 -0.06
C TYR A 323 3.82 -10.47 1.45
N LYS A 324 4.29 -9.33 1.97
CA LYS A 324 4.41 -9.11 3.42
C LYS A 324 3.04 -8.79 4.00
N SER A 325 2.71 -9.39 5.13
CA SER A 325 1.39 -9.22 5.75
C SER A 325 1.43 -8.44 7.06
N ASP A 326 0.30 -7.84 7.42
CA ASP A 326 0.09 -7.34 8.77
C ASP A 326 -0.15 -8.47 9.79
N ASP A 327 -0.39 -8.11 11.04
CA ASP A 327 -0.71 -8.99 12.14
C ASP A 327 -2.04 -9.77 11.99
N GLU A 328 -2.83 -9.50 10.95
CA GLU A 328 -4.02 -10.29 10.58
C GLU A 328 -3.83 -11.12 9.31
N GLY A 329 -2.63 -11.12 8.71
CA GLY A 329 -2.37 -11.86 7.48
C GLY A 329 -2.83 -11.14 6.21
N LEU A 330 -3.22 -9.86 6.30
CA LEU A 330 -3.63 -9.05 5.16
C LEU A 330 -2.41 -8.41 4.48
N PRO A 331 -2.42 -8.24 3.14
CA PRO A 331 -1.26 -7.75 2.40
C PRO A 331 -0.94 -6.28 2.69
N VAL A 332 0.32 -5.99 2.98
CA VAL A 332 0.86 -4.63 3.22
C VAL A 332 1.80 -4.20 2.11
N TYR A 333 2.71 -5.10 1.70
CA TYR A 333 3.70 -4.86 0.66
C TYR A 333 3.78 -6.05 -0.29
N THR A 334 4.13 -5.82 -1.55
CA THR A 334 4.40 -6.89 -2.52
C THR A 334 5.55 -7.79 -2.08
N ALA A 335 5.71 -8.91 -2.79
CA ALA A 335 6.89 -9.76 -2.64
C ALA A 335 8.19 -8.94 -2.73
N SER A 336 9.12 -9.23 -1.82
CA SER A 336 10.45 -8.63 -1.87
C SER A 336 11.26 -9.23 -3.02
N GLY A 337 12.30 -8.50 -3.46
CA GLY A 337 13.15 -8.94 -4.56
C GLY A 337 13.70 -10.35 -4.41
N ASN A 338 13.90 -11.02 -5.54
CA ASN A 338 14.35 -12.42 -5.68
C ASN A 338 13.38 -13.48 -5.13
N LYS A 339 12.12 -13.12 -4.89
CA LYS A 339 11.04 -14.08 -4.63
C LYS A 339 9.98 -13.95 -5.71
N PRO A 340 9.36 -15.06 -6.14
CA PRO A 340 8.19 -14.97 -6.99
C PRO A 340 7.02 -14.37 -6.22
N ASP A 341 6.00 -13.87 -6.89
CA ASP A 341 4.81 -13.36 -6.20
C ASP A 341 4.11 -14.47 -5.41
N ILE A 342 3.89 -15.63 -6.04
CA ILE A 342 3.20 -16.77 -5.41
C ILE A 342 3.92 -18.08 -5.75
N VAL A 343 4.09 -18.93 -4.75
CA VAL A 343 4.47 -20.34 -4.95
C VAL A 343 3.22 -21.20 -4.85
N ALA A 344 2.85 -21.84 -5.95
CA ALA A 344 1.75 -22.80 -6.04
C ALA A 344 2.33 -24.21 -6.14
N MET A 345 1.84 -25.15 -5.33
CA MET A 345 2.47 -26.45 -5.20
C MET A 345 1.47 -27.55 -4.84
N ASP A 346 1.44 -28.61 -5.63
CA ASP A 346 0.68 -29.83 -5.36
C ASP A 346 1.62 -31.06 -5.31
N THR A 347 1.08 -32.26 -5.46
CA THR A 347 1.86 -33.51 -5.44
C THR A 347 2.63 -33.77 -6.74
N LYS A 348 2.26 -33.11 -7.85
CA LYS A 348 2.83 -33.34 -9.19
C LYS A 348 3.73 -32.20 -9.65
N ALA A 349 3.43 -30.98 -9.23
CA ALA A 349 4.09 -29.77 -9.72
C ALA A 349 4.36 -28.73 -8.63
N GLN A 350 5.36 -27.89 -8.90
CA GLN A 350 5.64 -26.65 -8.19
C GLN A 350 5.78 -25.53 -9.23
N SER A 351 4.89 -24.53 -9.16
CA SER A 351 4.91 -23.38 -10.05
C SER A 351 5.14 -22.09 -9.30
N TYR A 352 5.92 -21.20 -9.91
CA TYR A 352 5.86 -19.78 -9.59
C TYR A 352 4.71 -19.15 -10.38
N ILE A 353 3.86 -18.38 -9.71
CA ILE A 353 2.83 -17.58 -10.36
C ILE A 353 3.26 -16.13 -10.17
N GLU A 354 3.53 -15.46 -11.28
CA GLU A 354 4.13 -14.14 -11.36
C GLU A 354 3.12 -13.23 -12.06
N VAL A 355 2.74 -12.13 -11.44
CA VAL A 355 1.64 -11.29 -11.88
C VAL A 355 2.08 -9.85 -12.09
N SER A 356 1.69 -9.25 -13.21
CA SER A 356 2.10 -7.88 -13.54
C SER A 356 0.97 -7.09 -14.15
N LEU A 357 0.96 -5.78 -13.90
CA LEU A 357 0.04 -4.84 -14.56
C LEU A 357 0.63 -4.20 -15.83
N ILE A 358 1.90 -4.50 -16.15
CA ILE A 358 2.57 -4.05 -17.37
C ILE A 358 1.84 -4.64 -18.58
N ARG A 359 1.73 -3.87 -19.67
CA ARG A 359 0.94 -4.22 -20.87
C ARG A 359 1.69 -4.17 -22.20
N ASP A 360 2.85 -3.51 -22.20
CA ASP A 360 3.60 -3.20 -23.40
C ASP A 360 4.87 -4.07 -23.49
N ARG A 361 5.71 -3.80 -24.49
CA ARG A 361 6.97 -4.51 -24.72
C ARG A 361 7.93 -4.57 -23.52
N SER A 362 7.76 -3.69 -22.53
CA SER A 362 8.58 -3.73 -21.33
C SER A 362 8.38 -4.99 -20.49
N GLN A 363 7.29 -5.76 -20.69
CA GLN A 363 7.10 -7.09 -20.10
C GLN A 363 8.32 -8.01 -20.32
N SER A 364 8.91 -8.00 -21.51
CA SER A 364 10.06 -8.87 -21.80
C SER A 364 11.27 -8.54 -20.94
N ALA A 365 11.58 -7.24 -20.79
CA ALA A 365 12.74 -6.80 -20.05
C ALA A 365 12.52 -6.82 -18.53
N LEU A 366 11.35 -6.41 -18.07
CA LEU A 366 11.04 -6.22 -16.65
C LEU A 366 10.50 -7.47 -15.97
N GLU A 367 9.83 -8.37 -16.70
CA GLU A 367 9.18 -9.55 -16.09
C GLU A 367 9.80 -10.85 -16.60
N MET A 368 9.89 -11.05 -17.92
CA MET A 368 10.28 -12.36 -18.46
C MET A 368 11.73 -12.75 -18.14
N ILE A 369 12.66 -11.79 -18.12
CA ILE A 369 14.06 -12.04 -17.75
C ILE A 369 14.18 -12.47 -16.27
N PRO A 370 13.64 -11.72 -15.29
CA PRO A 370 13.62 -12.16 -13.89
C PRO A 370 12.94 -13.52 -13.68
N ILE A 371 11.75 -13.74 -14.27
CA ILE A 371 10.99 -15.00 -14.13
C ILE A 371 11.82 -16.18 -14.61
N ALA A 372 12.45 -16.07 -15.78
CA ALA A 372 13.32 -17.12 -16.30
C ALA A 372 14.51 -17.39 -15.38
N ARG A 373 15.08 -16.35 -14.75
CA ARG A 373 16.19 -16.50 -13.81
C ARG A 373 15.75 -17.23 -12.54
N HIS A 374 14.64 -16.80 -11.93
CA HIS A 374 14.08 -17.43 -10.73
C HIS A 374 13.73 -18.90 -10.98
N LEU A 375 13.13 -19.23 -12.13
CA LEU A 375 12.79 -20.61 -12.47
C LEU A 375 14.03 -21.49 -12.64
N LYS A 376 15.08 -20.99 -13.30
CA LYS A 376 16.36 -21.72 -13.41
C LYS A 376 16.99 -22.00 -12.05
N GLU A 377 16.99 -21.01 -11.17
CA GLU A 377 17.50 -21.16 -9.81
C GLU A 377 16.69 -22.18 -9.01
N LEU A 378 15.36 -22.14 -9.11
CA LEU A 378 14.47 -23.12 -8.51
C LEU A 378 14.78 -24.54 -8.99
N ILE A 379 14.94 -24.73 -10.30
CA ILE A 379 15.26 -26.06 -10.88
C ILE A 379 16.63 -26.53 -10.42
N LYS A 380 17.65 -25.66 -10.47
CA LYS A 380 19.03 -25.99 -10.14
C LYS A 380 19.21 -26.34 -8.66
N ASN A 381 18.53 -25.62 -7.76
CA ASN A 381 18.74 -25.72 -6.31
C ASN A 381 17.80 -26.71 -5.62
N SER A 382 16.89 -27.35 -6.35
CA SER A 382 15.85 -28.19 -5.77
C SER A 382 16.04 -29.66 -6.11
N ALA A 383 16.15 -30.51 -5.07
CA ALA A 383 16.11 -31.97 -5.19
C ALA A 383 14.68 -32.52 -5.43
N ASP A 384 13.69 -31.64 -5.49
CA ASP A 384 12.30 -31.99 -5.72
C ASP A 384 12.08 -32.53 -7.13
N ILE A 385 11.40 -33.67 -7.24
CA ILE A 385 11.12 -34.34 -8.52
C ILE A 385 9.86 -33.79 -9.21
N ARG A 386 9.09 -32.94 -8.54
CA ARG A 386 7.89 -32.32 -9.12
C ARG A 386 8.25 -31.51 -10.36
N GLU A 387 7.32 -31.48 -11.31
CA GLU A 387 7.45 -30.64 -12.50
C GLU A 387 7.52 -29.18 -12.08
N LYS A 388 8.51 -28.45 -12.61
CA LYS A 388 8.76 -27.04 -12.28
C LYS A 388 8.53 -26.16 -13.48
N PHE A 389 7.66 -25.18 -13.33
CA PHE A 389 7.36 -24.20 -14.37
C PHE A 389 7.00 -22.86 -13.75
N SER A 390 6.79 -21.85 -14.58
CA SER A 390 6.27 -20.56 -14.14
C SER A 390 5.05 -20.17 -14.96
N VAL A 391 4.11 -19.48 -14.32
CA VAL A 391 2.93 -18.89 -14.95
C VAL A 391 3.08 -17.39 -14.84
N PHE A 392 3.16 -16.70 -15.97
CA PHE A 392 3.13 -15.25 -16.03
C PHE A 392 1.73 -14.77 -16.37
N VAL A 393 1.13 -13.92 -15.54
CA VAL A 393 -0.22 -13.38 -15.73
C VAL A 393 -0.17 -11.86 -15.82
N ALA A 394 -0.79 -11.30 -16.86
CA ALA A 394 -0.91 -9.85 -17.01
C ALA A 394 -2.25 -9.46 -17.67
N PRO A 395 -2.66 -8.18 -17.69
CA PRO A 395 -3.86 -7.75 -18.40
C PRO A 395 -3.93 -8.22 -19.85
N ASN A 396 -2.78 -8.20 -20.53
CA ASN A 396 -2.53 -8.73 -21.87
C ASN A 396 -1.08 -9.22 -21.92
N ILE A 397 -0.76 -10.16 -22.81
CA ILE A 397 0.62 -10.61 -23.05
C ILE A 397 1.11 -10.01 -24.37
N HIS A 398 2.16 -9.21 -24.31
CA HIS A 398 2.86 -8.68 -25.49
C HIS A 398 3.57 -9.80 -26.26
N ASP A 399 3.66 -9.68 -27.58
CA ASP A 399 4.23 -10.74 -28.41
C ASP A 399 5.72 -11.01 -28.10
N ASP A 400 6.51 -9.96 -27.85
CA ASP A 400 7.90 -10.10 -27.38
C ASP A 400 8.02 -10.94 -26.09
N ALA A 401 7.01 -10.94 -25.21
CA ALA A 401 7.05 -11.75 -23.98
C ALA A 401 6.79 -13.23 -24.30
N LYS A 402 5.88 -13.50 -25.26
CA LYS A 402 5.64 -14.86 -25.78
C LYS A 402 6.86 -15.41 -26.51
N GLU A 403 7.49 -14.57 -27.35
CA GLU A 403 8.71 -14.94 -28.07
C GLU A 403 9.84 -15.27 -27.09
N TYR A 404 10.00 -14.46 -26.04
CA TYR A 404 10.98 -14.74 -24.99
C TYR A 404 10.67 -16.04 -24.26
N ALA A 405 9.40 -16.32 -23.92
CA ALA A 405 9.01 -17.59 -23.29
C ALA A 405 9.39 -18.80 -24.17
N GLY A 406 9.12 -18.72 -25.48
CA GLY A 406 9.53 -19.74 -26.44
C GLY A 406 11.04 -19.88 -26.55
N PHE A 407 11.78 -18.77 -26.55
CA PHE A 407 13.23 -18.76 -26.55
C PHE A 407 13.81 -19.39 -25.28
N ALA A 408 13.26 -19.08 -24.10
CA ALA A 408 13.68 -19.65 -22.83
C ALA A 408 13.46 -21.17 -22.78
N HIS A 409 12.34 -21.65 -23.32
CA HIS A 409 12.11 -23.08 -23.51
C HIS A 409 13.15 -23.71 -24.45
N PHE A 410 13.36 -23.13 -25.63
CA PHE A 410 14.34 -23.63 -26.61
C PHE A 410 15.77 -23.67 -26.05
N LYS A 411 16.21 -22.59 -25.39
CA LYS A 411 17.59 -22.41 -24.94
C LYS A 411 17.90 -23.17 -23.66
N ASP A 412 16.99 -23.10 -22.69
CA ASP A 412 17.25 -23.52 -21.31
C ASP A 412 16.33 -24.66 -20.84
N ASN A 413 15.43 -25.14 -21.71
CA ASN A 413 14.44 -26.17 -21.40
C ASN A 413 13.61 -25.85 -20.14
N ILE A 414 13.23 -24.58 -19.99
CA ILE A 414 12.34 -24.12 -18.91
C ILE A 414 10.98 -23.71 -19.47
N ASN A 415 9.92 -24.01 -18.72
CA ASN A 415 8.55 -23.73 -19.14
C ASN A 415 8.01 -22.48 -18.46
N ILE A 416 7.73 -21.43 -19.25
CA ILE A 416 7.05 -20.21 -18.78
C ILE A 416 5.76 -20.05 -19.58
N ARG A 417 4.62 -20.17 -18.90
CA ARG A 417 3.30 -20.07 -19.53
C ARG A 417 2.72 -18.68 -19.31
N CYS A 418 2.59 -17.92 -20.39
CA CYS A 418 2.06 -16.57 -20.34
C CYS A 418 0.56 -16.57 -20.62
N TYR A 419 -0.24 -16.01 -19.70
CA TYR A 419 -1.68 -15.87 -19.85
C TYR A 419 -2.12 -14.42 -19.69
N ALA A 420 -2.94 -13.94 -20.63
CA ALA A 420 -3.73 -12.75 -20.34
C ALA A 420 -4.72 -13.09 -19.22
N ILE A 421 -5.11 -12.11 -18.39
CA ILE A 421 -5.93 -12.36 -17.19
C ILE A 421 -7.21 -13.16 -17.48
N ASN A 422 -7.86 -12.91 -18.62
CA ASN A 422 -9.06 -13.64 -19.05
C ASN A 422 -8.75 -15.12 -19.33
N ASP A 423 -7.61 -15.40 -19.93
CA ASP A 423 -7.19 -16.76 -20.30
C ASP A 423 -6.69 -17.52 -19.08
N PHE A 424 -6.02 -16.83 -18.15
CA PHE A 424 -5.64 -17.38 -16.85
C PHE A 424 -6.89 -17.84 -16.07
N ILE A 425 -7.89 -16.97 -15.96
CA ILE A 425 -9.16 -17.27 -15.27
C ILE A 425 -9.81 -18.52 -15.88
N LYS A 426 -9.97 -18.55 -17.21
CA LYS A 426 -10.55 -19.71 -17.91
C LYS A 426 -9.71 -20.97 -17.69
N LYS A 427 -8.39 -20.87 -17.74
CA LYS A 427 -7.50 -22.02 -17.61
C LYS A 427 -7.59 -22.62 -16.21
N VAL A 428 -7.58 -21.80 -15.17
CA VAL A 428 -7.77 -22.22 -13.77
C VAL A 428 -9.16 -22.82 -13.56
N GLU A 429 -10.23 -22.20 -14.09
CA GLU A 429 -11.61 -22.73 -13.99
C GLU A 429 -11.76 -24.13 -14.62
N ASN A 430 -10.98 -24.43 -15.65
CA ASN A 430 -11.02 -25.70 -16.38
C ASN A 430 -9.92 -26.70 -15.95
N SER A 431 -9.16 -26.39 -14.90
CA SER A 431 -8.08 -27.25 -14.41
C SER A 431 -8.45 -27.86 -13.06
N ALA A 432 -8.23 -29.15 -12.90
CA ALA A 432 -8.32 -29.88 -11.64
C ALA A 432 -6.97 -29.97 -10.92
N GLU A 433 -5.86 -29.90 -11.64
CA GLU A 433 -4.49 -30.04 -11.12
C GLU A 433 -3.60 -28.90 -11.60
N LEU A 434 -2.59 -28.53 -10.79
CA LEU A 434 -1.70 -27.41 -11.12
C LEU A 434 -0.97 -27.65 -12.44
N LEU A 435 -0.54 -28.89 -12.69
CA LEU A 435 0.21 -29.28 -13.88
C LEU A 435 -0.51 -28.92 -15.19
N GLN A 436 -1.84 -28.87 -15.20
CA GLN A 436 -2.60 -28.50 -16.40
C GLN A 436 -2.37 -27.04 -16.80
N LEU A 437 -1.98 -26.16 -15.87
CA LEU A 437 -1.54 -24.80 -16.21
C LEU A 437 -0.26 -24.78 -17.06
N ASN A 438 0.48 -25.90 -17.12
CA ASN A 438 1.68 -26.08 -17.93
C ASN A 438 1.41 -26.69 -19.33
N ASP A 439 0.16 -26.93 -19.72
CA ASP A 439 -0.14 -27.47 -21.05
C ASP A 439 0.19 -26.46 -22.16
N ASP A 440 0.62 -26.95 -23.33
CA ASP A 440 0.66 -26.13 -24.53
C ASP A 440 -0.76 -25.70 -24.90
N TRP A 441 -0.96 -24.39 -25.11
CA TRP A 441 -2.18 -23.90 -25.72
C TRP A 441 -2.20 -24.46 -27.15
N LYS A 442 -3.02 -25.49 -27.40
CA LYS A 442 -3.32 -25.90 -28.77
C LYS A 442 -4.01 -24.71 -29.42
N ALA A 443 -3.28 -24.05 -30.33
CA ALA A 443 -3.74 -22.92 -31.11
C ALA A 443 -5.05 -23.22 -31.84
#